data_AF-A0A7G9ZDB1-F1
#
_entry.id   AF-A0A7G9ZDB1-F1
#
_cell.length_a   1.000
_cell.length_b   1.000
_cell.length_c   1.000
_cell.angle_alpha   90.00
_cell.angle_beta   90.00
_cell.angle_gamma   90.00
#
_symmetry.space_group_name_H-M   'P 1'
#
loop_
_entity.id
_entity.type
_entity.pdbx_description
1 polymer ?
#
loop_
_entity_poly.entity_id
_entity_poly.type
_entity_poly.pdbx_seq_one_letter_code
_entity_poly.pdbx_strand_id
1 'polypeptide(L)'
;MDLIGIYSGEFGERVIENLINYSTFCISCAEACTHCKETKYGFADSIKAFFTLPEPSQLPIFIEDSASEYLPNEFPDADMAIVSEIHNDLMLELPAILKVPGLKR
;
A
#
# COMPACT_ATOMS: atom_id res chain seq x y z
N MET A 1 -6.57 9.59 -12.21
CA MET A 1 -5.53 8.56 -12.01
C MET A 1 -5.95 7.80 -10.79
N ASP A 2 -6.24 6.53 -10.97
CA ASP A 2 -6.82 5.67 -9.95
C ASP A 2 -5.72 4.85 -9.27
N LEU A 3 -5.72 4.82 -7.94
CA LEU A 3 -4.69 4.22 -7.11
C LEU A 3 -5.27 3.09 -6.26
N ILE A 4 -4.47 2.07 -5.98
CA ILE A 4 -4.73 1.09 -4.91
C ILE A 4 -3.57 1.07 -3.92
N GLY A 5 -3.87 0.87 -2.64
CA GLY A 5 -2.88 0.64 -1.60
C GLY A 5 -2.84 -0.83 -1.20
N ILE A 6 -1.66 -1.44 -1.22
CA ILE A 6 -1.44 -2.82 -0.75
C ILE A 6 -0.33 -2.75 0.30
N TYR A 7 -0.64 -3.07 1.55
CA TYR A 7 0.33 -2.87 2.62
C TYR A 7 0.15 -3.85 3.78
N SER A 8 1.16 -3.93 4.63
CA SER A 8 1.06 -4.54 5.95
C SER A 8 1.67 -3.59 6.98
N GLY A 9 1.54 -3.92 8.27
CA GLY A 9 2.26 -3.25 9.37
C GLY A 9 1.99 -1.75 9.55
N GLU A 10 2.58 -1.19 10.61
CA GLU A 10 2.41 0.23 10.95
C GLU A 10 3.12 1.15 9.96
N PHE A 11 4.25 0.73 9.37
CA PHE A 11 4.96 1.59 8.43
C PHE A 11 4.19 1.69 7.11
N GLY A 12 3.66 0.57 6.60
CA GLY A 12 2.81 0.55 5.42
C GLY A 12 1.55 1.40 5.61
N GLU A 13 0.89 1.29 6.77
CA GLU A 13 -0.24 2.14 7.13
C GLU A 13 0.14 3.62 7.11
N ARG A 14 1.27 4.00 7.73
CA ARG A 14 1.75 5.39 7.73
C ARG A 14 2.05 5.92 6.32
N VAL A 15 2.50 5.08 5.38
CA VAL A 15 2.66 5.48 3.97
C VAL A 15 1.31 5.83 3.35
N ILE A 16 0.30 5.00 3.58
CA ILE A 16 -1.06 5.22 3.08
C ILE A 16 -1.69 6.47 3.70
N GLU A 17 -1.60 6.63 5.01
CA GLU A 17 -2.10 7.80 5.70
C GLU A 17 -1.39 9.08 5.25
N ASN A 18 -0.09 9.01 4.94
CA ASN A 18 0.64 10.14 4.36
C ASN A 18 0.10 10.54 2.99
N LEU A 19 -0.39 9.60 2.18
CA LEU A 19 -1.00 9.88 0.88
C LEU A 19 -2.41 10.48 1.03
N ILE A 20 -3.19 10.00 1.99
CA ILE A 20 -4.49 10.58 2.36
C ILE A 20 -4.29 12.01 2.88
N ASN A 21 -3.24 12.21 3.68
CA ASN A 21 -2.81 13.49 4.25
C ASN A 21 -3.92 14.20 5.05
N TYR A 22 -4.63 13.46 5.92
CA TYR A 22 -5.60 14.06 6.83
C TYR A 22 -4.90 14.98 7.87
N SER A 23 -5.63 15.97 8.39
CA SER A 23 -5.06 17.12 9.10
C SER A 23 -4.20 16.77 10.33
N THR A 24 -4.46 15.64 10.99
CA THR A 24 -3.77 15.21 12.20
C THR A 24 -2.72 14.12 11.97
N PHE A 25 -2.52 13.64 10.74
CA PHE A 25 -1.56 12.56 10.46
C PHE A 25 -0.10 12.98 10.75
N CYS A 26 0.28 14.17 10.29
CA CYS A 26 1.67 14.63 10.42
C CYS A 26 1.93 15.14 11.84
N ILE A 27 2.75 14.41 12.59
CA ILE A 27 3.08 14.72 13.99
C ILE A 27 4.46 15.35 14.17
N SER A 28 5.23 15.57 13.11
CA SER A 28 6.65 15.95 13.18
C SER A 28 6.92 17.24 13.97
N CYS A 29 6.03 18.22 13.89
CA CYS A 29 6.19 19.50 14.59
C CYS A 29 5.53 19.52 15.97
N ALA A 30 4.76 18.49 16.34
CA ALA A 30 3.96 18.43 17.56
C ALA A 30 3.20 19.75 17.82
N GLU A 31 3.38 20.36 18.99
CA GLU A 31 2.74 21.62 19.38
C GLU A 31 3.13 22.83 18.52
N ALA A 32 4.26 22.77 17.80
CA ALA A 32 4.71 23.81 16.88
C ALA A 32 4.12 23.66 15.47
N CYS A 33 3.07 22.83 15.30
CA CYS A 33 2.46 22.60 14.00
C CYS A 33 1.86 23.89 13.42
N THR A 34 2.27 24.21 12.18
CA THR A 34 1.75 25.33 11.40
C THR A 34 0.91 24.86 10.21
N HIS A 35 0.47 23.60 10.23
CA HIS A 35 -0.38 23.01 9.19
C HIS A 35 0.25 23.06 7.78
N CYS A 36 1.57 22.93 7.68
CA CYS A 36 2.32 23.16 6.44
C CYS A 36 1.97 22.22 5.27
N LYS A 37 1.37 21.06 5.55
CA LYS A 37 0.93 20.07 4.56
C LYS A 37 -0.53 20.24 4.13
N GLU A 38 -1.31 21.04 4.85
CA GLU A 38 -2.73 21.26 4.49
C GLU A 38 -2.82 21.89 3.10
N THR A 39 -3.77 21.41 2.29
CA THR A 39 -4.04 21.87 0.91
C THR A 39 -2.88 21.72 -0.08
N LYS A 40 -1.71 21.20 0.34
CA LYS A 40 -0.56 20.98 -0.56
C LYS A 40 -0.76 19.79 -1.47
N TYR A 41 -1.29 18.70 -0.91
CA TYR A 41 -1.61 17.48 -1.63
C TYR A 41 -2.58 16.62 -0.80
N GLY A 42 -3.22 15.67 -1.45
CA GLY A 42 -4.08 14.67 -0.85
C GLY A 42 -4.60 13.77 -1.95
N PHE A 43 -4.47 12.45 -1.78
CA PHE A 43 -4.82 11.46 -2.80
C PHE A 43 -6.04 10.63 -2.41
N ALA A 44 -6.75 11.00 -1.33
CA ALA A 44 -7.91 10.27 -0.83
C ALA A 44 -8.94 9.97 -1.94
N ASP A 45 -9.28 10.96 -2.76
CA ASP A 45 -10.25 10.81 -3.86
C ASP A 45 -9.73 9.95 -5.03
N SER A 46 -8.42 9.75 -5.13
CA SER A 46 -7.79 8.92 -6.16
C SER A 46 -7.65 7.46 -5.75
N ILE A 47 -7.76 7.14 -4.45
CA ILE A 47 -7.57 5.77 -3.96
C ILE A 47 -8.90 5.00 -4.01
N LYS A 48 -8.92 3.90 -4.76
CA LYS A 48 -10.10 3.04 -4.94
C LYS A 48 -10.26 1.99 -3.86
N ALA A 49 -9.15 1.46 -3.35
CA ALA A 49 -9.15 0.38 -2.39
C ALA A 49 -7.86 0.33 -1.58
N PHE A 50 -7.99 -0.22 -0.37
CA PHE A 50 -6.90 -0.58 0.52
C PHE A 50 -6.94 -2.09 0.76
N PHE A 51 -5.78 -2.73 0.68
CA PHE A 51 -5.60 -4.14 0.96
C PHE A 51 -4.54 -4.30 2.03
N THR A 52 -4.97 -4.68 3.23
CA THR A 52 -4.07 -5.00 4.33
C THR A 52 -3.75 -6.49 4.28
N LEU A 53 -2.47 -6.83 4.14
CA LEU A 53 -1.98 -8.21 4.15
C LEU A 53 -1.39 -8.55 5.53
N PRO A 54 -1.16 -9.83 5.84
CA PRO A 54 -0.41 -10.20 7.03
C PRO A 54 0.97 -9.54 7.06
N GLU A 55 1.48 -9.27 8.25
CA GLU A 55 2.83 -8.72 8.39
C GLU A 55 3.87 -9.76 7.94
N PRO A 56 5.00 -9.32 7.33
CA PRO A 56 6.07 -10.24 6.94
C PRO A 56 6.59 -11.08 8.11
N SER A 57 6.54 -10.55 9.34
CA SER A 57 6.95 -11.23 10.57
C SER A 57 6.04 -12.40 10.97
N GLN A 58 4.81 -12.42 10.46
CA GLN A 58 3.79 -13.44 10.73
C GLN A 58 3.80 -14.55 9.67
N LEU A 59 4.58 -14.36 8.60
CA LEU A 59 4.65 -15.29 7.47
C LEU A 59 5.95 -16.12 7.55
N PRO A 60 5.94 -17.32 6.96
CA PRO A 60 7.16 -18.10 6.77
C PRO A 60 8.20 -17.31 5.96
N ILE A 61 9.49 -17.63 6.13
CA ILE A 61 10.58 -17.00 5.37
C ILE A 61 10.40 -17.20 3.85
N PHE A 62 9.81 -18.33 3.46
CA PHE A 62 9.45 -18.66 2.08
C PHE A 62 8.03 -19.19 2.03
N ILE A 63 7.23 -18.69 1.08
CA ILE A 63 5.85 -19.13 0.86
C ILE A 63 5.88 -20.29 -0.15
N GLU A 64 5.71 -21.52 0.32
CA GLU A 64 5.78 -22.73 -0.50
C GLU A 64 4.43 -23.12 -1.16
N ASP A 65 3.31 -22.91 -0.45
CA ASP A 65 2.00 -23.46 -0.86
C ASP A 65 1.30 -22.62 -1.94
N SER A 66 1.08 -21.32 -1.70
CA SER A 66 0.72 -20.33 -2.73
C SER A 66 0.64 -18.92 -2.16
N ALA A 67 1.21 -17.93 -2.86
CA ALA A 67 1.01 -16.51 -2.53
C ALA A 67 -0.48 -16.08 -2.61
N SER A 68 -1.30 -16.79 -3.39
CA SER A 68 -2.72 -16.47 -3.57
C SER A 68 -3.54 -16.62 -2.29
N GLU A 69 -3.06 -17.37 -1.30
CA GLU A 69 -3.76 -17.53 -0.01
C GLU A 69 -3.73 -16.25 0.83
N TYR A 70 -2.73 -15.41 0.61
CA TYR A 70 -2.51 -14.17 1.35
C TYR A 70 -2.95 -12.93 0.56
N LEU A 71 -3.25 -13.09 -0.73
CA LEU A 71 -3.60 -12.00 -1.62
C LEU A 71 -5.11 -11.93 -1.85
N PRO A 72 -5.66 -10.75 -2.19
CA PRO A 72 -7.05 -10.62 -2.60
C PRO A 72 -7.30 -11.43 -3.88
N ASN A 73 -8.49 -12.02 -3.99
CA ASN A 73 -8.91 -12.75 -5.19
C ASN A 73 -8.97 -11.83 -6.43
N GLU A 74 -9.35 -10.58 -6.23
CA GLU A 74 -9.53 -9.59 -7.30
C GLU A 74 -9.06 -8.21 -6.83
N PHE A 75 -8.42 -7.49 -7.73
CA PHE A 75 -8.08 -6.08 -7.57
C PHE A 75 -8.98 -5.25 -8.50
N PRO A 76 -9.46 -4.07 -8.07
CA PRO A 76 -10.11 -3.16 -8.99
C PRO A 76 -9.11 -2.65 -10.03
N ASP A 77 -9.61 -2.26 -11.21
CA ASP A 77 -8.78 -1.58 -12.20
C ASP A 77 -8.20 -0.30 -11.61
N ALA A 78 -6.88 -0.14 -11.74
CA ALA A 78 -6.14 1.02 -11.24
C ALA A 78 -4.94 1.31 -12.14
N ASP A 79 -4.56 2.58 -12.21
CA ASP A 79 -3.39 3.02 -12.98
C ASP A 79 -2.08 2.72 -12.23
N MET A 80 -2.12 2.66 -10.89
CA MET A 80 -0.94 2.48 -10.05
C MET A 80 -1.28 1.78 -8.73
N ALA A 81 -0.39 0.88 -8.30
CA ALA A 81 -0.41 0.26 -6.99
C ALA A 81 0.71 0.81 -6.11
N ILE A 82 0.37 1.30 -4.92
CA ILE A 82 1.33 1.65 -3.87
C ILE A 82 1.47 0.45 -2.96
N VAL A 83 2.67 -0.11 -2.91
CA VAL A 83 2.96 -1.35 -2.18
C VAL A 83 3.97 -1.06 -1.07
N SER A 84 3.68 -1.43 0.18
CA SER A 84 4.57 -1.13 1.32
C SER A 84 4.54 -2.19 2.42
N GLU A 85 5.72 -2.52 2.96
CA GLU A 85 5.88 -3.43 4.11
C GLU A 85 5.25 -4.83 3.94
N ILE A 86 5.14 -5.31 2.71
CA ILE A 86 4.63 -6.67 2.43
C ILE A 86 5.79 -7.69 2.36
N HIS A 87 5.45 -8.97 2.49
CA HIS A 87 6.41 -10.06 2.35
C HIS A 87 6.99 -10.12 0.93
N ASN A 88 8.28 -10.44 0.81
CA ASN A 88 9.01 -10.42 -0.47
C ASN A 88 8.38 -11.35 -1.51
N ASP A 89 8.00 -12.57 -1.12
CA ASP A 89 7.39 -13.53 -2.05
C ASP A 89 6.03 -13.04 -2.57
N LEU A 90 5.23 -12.38 -1.73
CA LEU A 90 3.97 -11.76 -2.17
C LEU A 90 4.26 -10.61 -3.15
N MET A 91 5.28 -9.79 -2.86
CA MET A 91 5.71 -8.70 -3.73
C MET A 91 6.14 -9.19 -5.12
N LEU A 92 6.79 -10.34 -5.21
CA LEU A 92 7.22 -10.94 -6.48
C LEU A 92 6.05 -11.44 -7.33
N GLU A 93 4.95 -11.85 -6.71
CA GLU A 93 3.76 -12.34 -7.42
C GLU A 93 2.82 -11.20 -7.89
N LEU A 94 2.80 -10.07 -7.16
CA LEU A 94 1.91 -8.93 -7.46
C LEU A 94 1.96 -8.46 -8.92
N PRO A 95 3.13 -8.26 -9.57
CA PRO A 95 3.17 -7.79 -10.96
C PRO A 95 2.39 -8.67 -11.95
N ALA A 96 2.39 -9.99 -11.73
CA ALA A 96 1.65 -10.92 -12.58
C ALA A 96 0.15 -10.87 -12.31
N ILE A 97 -0.25 -10.73 -11.04
CA ILE A 97 -1.64 -10.63 -10.62
C ILE A 97 -2.27 -9.31 -11.09
N LEU A 98 -1.52 -8.21 -10.95
CA LEU A 98 -1.91 -6.87 -11.41
C LEU A 98 -1.74 -6.68 -12.92
N LYS A 99 -1.28 -7.71 -13.65
CA LYS A 99 -1.11 -7.70 -15.12
C LYS A 99 -0.31 -6.50 -15.63
N VAL A 100 0.79 -6.16 -14.94
CA VAL A 100 1.60 -4.97 -15.23
C VAL A 100 2.15 -5.03 -16.67
N PRO A 101 1.86 -4.04 -17.54
CA PRO A 101 2.31 -4.05 -18.93
C PRO A 101 3.84 -4.11 -19.04
N GLY A 102 4.35 -4.98 -19.92
CA GLY A 102 5.78 -5.07 -20.22
C GLY A 102 6.59 -5.98 -19.29
N LEU A 103 6.01 -6.51 -18.23
CA LEU A 103 6.64 -7.54 -17.42
C LEU A 103 6.60 -8.88 -18.17
N LYS A 104 7.77 -9.41 -18.54
CA LYS A 104 7.92 -10.76 -19.09
C LYS A 104 8.46 -11.66 -17.97
N ARG A 105 7.77 -12.76 -17.68
CA ARG A 105 8.29 -13.84 -16.84
C ARG A 105 9.33 -14.65 -17.61
#